data_AF-H3REA0-F1
#
_entry.id   AF-H3REA0-F1
#
_cell.length_a   1.000
_cell.length_b   1.000
_cell.length_c   1.000
_cell.angle_alpha   90.00
_cell.angle_beta   90.00
_cell.angle_gamma   90.00
#
_symmetry.space_group_name_H-M   'P 1'
#
loop_
_entity.id
_entity.type
_entity.pdbx_description
1 polymer ?
#
loop_
_entity_poly.entity_id
_entity_poly.type
_entity_poly.pdbx_seq_one_letter_code
_entity_poly.pdbx_strand_id
1 'polypeptide(L)' 'MDSFAEASEPLIKWLAENVHPHHSVIVTATHAELLQGEKVHRTEKFLRD' A
#
# COMPACT_ATOMS: atom_id res chain seq x y z
N MET A 1 -5.47 -8.88 19.61
CA MET A 1 -4.79 -8.50 18.35
C MET A 1 -5.86 -8.11 17.36
N ASP A 2 -5.58 -7.16 16.48
CA ASP A 2 -6.53 -6.68 15.48
C ASP A 2 -6.51 -7.63 14.27
N SER A 3 -7.64 -8.30 14.00
CA SER A 3 -7.77 -9.26 12.90
C SER A 3 -7.42 -8.66 11.54
N PHE A 4 -7.57 -7.34 11.37
CA PHE A 4 -7.15 -6.66 10.15
C PHE A 4 -5.62 -6.60 10.03
N ALA A 5 -4.92 -6.29 11.13
CA ALA A 5 -3.46 -6.27 11.15
C ALA A 5 -2.90 -7.65 10.78
N GLU A 6 -3.42 -8.71 11.40
CA GLU A 6 -3.06 -10.11 11.10
C GLU A 6 -3.29 -10.48 9.63
N ALA A 7 -4.40 -10.01 9.03
CA ALA A 7 -4.68 -10.23 7.61
C ALA A 7 -3.76 -9.41 6.67
N SER A 8 -3.32 -8.23 7.10
CA SER A 8 -2.49 -7.32 6.30
C SER A 8 -1.00 -7.67 6.30
N GLU A 9 -0.48 -8.24 7.39
CA GLU A 9 0.95 -8.55 7.56
C GLU A 9 1.52 -9.47 6.45
N PRO A 10 0.85 -10.56 6.04
CA PRO A 10 1.34 -11.41 4.95
C PRO A 10 1.49 -10.65 3.62
N LEU A 11 0.54 -9.75 3.31
CA LEU A 11 0.59 -8.94 2.09
C LEU A 11 1.70 -7.89 2.16
N ILE A 12 1.89 -7.25 3.33
CA ILE A 12 2.99 -6.31 3.58
C ILE A 12 4.33 -7.01 3.40
N LYS A 13 4.49 -8.21 3.97
CA LYS A 13 5.71 -9.02 3.82
C LYS A 13 5.96 -9.36 2.35
N TRP A 14 4.94 -9.83 1.64
CA TRP A 14 5.07 -10.16 0.21
C TRP A 14 5.54 -8.95 -0.60
N LEU A 15 5.00 -7.75 -0.33
CA LEU A 15 5.45 -6.52 -1.00
C LEU A 15 6.93 -6.21 -0.71
N ALA A 16 7.34 -6.30 0.55
CA ALA A 16 8.72 -6.03 0.94
C ALA A 16 9.73 -7.00 0.31
N GLU A 17 9.34 -8.26 0.09
CA GLU A 17 10.22 -9.30 -0.43
C GLU A 17 10.24 -9.38 -1.97
N ASN A 18 9.18 -8.96 -2.66
CA ASN A 18 9.00 -9.23 -4.09
C ASN A 18 9.03 -8.00 -5.00
N VAL A 19 8.83 -6.79 -4.47
CA VAL A 19 8.75 -5.58 -5.30
C VAL A 19 9.55 -4.42 -4.69
N HIS A 20 9.88 -3.41 -5.51
CA HIS A 20 10.58 -2.23 -5.00
C HIS A 20 9.63 -1.31 -4.21
N PRO A 21 10.15 -0.44 -3.30
CA PRO A 21 9.35 0.33 -2.33
C PRO A 21 8.32 1.34 -2.88
N HIS A 22 8.22 1.49 -4.20
CA HIS A 22 7.26 2.39 -4.85
C HIS A 22 6.02 1.65 -5.37
N HIS A 23 5.84 0.41 -4.94
CA HIS A 23 4.61 -0.34 -5.17
C HIS A 23 3.59 -0.07 -4.07
N SER A 24 2.33 -0.16 -4.43
CA SER A 24 1.20 -0.12 -3.51
C SER A 24 0.15 -1.13 -3.95
N VAL A 25 -0.64 -1.65 -3.01
CA VAL A 25 -1.74 -2.58 -3.32
C VAL A 25 -3.06 -2.02 -2.84
N ILE A 26 -4.08 -2.11 -3.69
CA ILE A 26 -5.47 -1.88 -3.33
C ILE A 26 -6.16 -3.24 -3.28
N VAL A 27 -6.79 -3.57 -2.15
CA VAL A 27 -7.53 -4.82 -1.96
C VAL A 27 -9.01 -4.53 -1.81
N THR A 28 -9.84 -5.23 -2.58
CA THR A 28 -11.30 -5.24 -2.44
C THR A 28 -11.77 -6.62 -1.99
N ALA A 29 -13.08 -6.79 -1.81
CA ALA A 29 -13.65 -8.10 -1.47
C ALA A 29 -13.45 -9.18 -2.57
N THR A 30 -13.04 -8.79 -3.78
CA THR A 30 -13.01 -9.69 -4.95
C THR A 30 -11.70 -9.66 -5.74
N HIS A 31 -10.82 -8.68 -5.53
CA HIS A 31 -9.53 -8.62 -6.24
C HIS A 31 -8.47 -7.83 -5.45
N ALA A 32 -7.21 -7.94 -5.88
CA ALA A 32 -6.09 -7.12 -5.43
C ALA A 32 -5.36 -6.53 -6.64
N GLU A 33 -5.08 -5.23 -6.59
CA GLU A 33 -4.40 -4.49 -7.67
C GLU A 33 -3.03 -4.04 -7.20
N LEU A 34 -1.98 -4.42 -7.93
CA LEU A 34 -0.60 -3.96 -7.69
C LEU A 34 -0.30 -2.77 -8.60
N LEU A 35 0.02 -1.63 -7.99
CA LEU A 35 0.27 -0.36 -8.66
C LEU A 35 1.72 0.05 -8.45
N GLN A 36 2.39 0.52 -9.50
CA GLN A 36 3.75 1.06 -9.44
C GLN A 36 3.74 2.57 -9.69
N GLY A 37 4.27 3.35 -8.73
CA GLY A 37 4.48 4.78 -8.91
C GLY A 37 5.75 5.08 -9.70
N GLU A 38 5.66 5.92 -10.74
CA GLU A 38 6.83 6.41 -11.48
C GLU A 38 7.47 7.63 -10.81
N LYS A 39 6.65 8.59 -10.38
CA LYS A 39 7.09 9.82 -9.68
C LYS A 39 6.09 10.20 -8.60
N VAL A 40 6.59 10.52 -7.41
CA VAL A 40 5.77 10.90 -6.25
C VAL A 40 6.31 12.18 -5.63
N HIS A 41 5.48 13.22 -5.53
CA HIS A 41 5.76 14.46 -4.79
C HIS A 41 4.74 14.61 -3.65
N ARG A 42 5.18 14.45 -2.40
CA ARG A 42 4.32 14.60 -1.22
C ARG A 42 4.38 16.04 -0.71
N THR A 43 3.23 16.68 -0.54
CA THR A 43 3.14 18.03 0.04
C THR A 43 1.84 18.22 0.78
N GLU A 44 1.91 18.87 1.95
CA GLU A 44 0.75 19.28 2.74
C GLU A 44 0.48 20.79 2.61
N LYS A 45 1.28 21.51 1.81
CA LYS A 45 1.27 22.98 1.68
C LYS A 45 -0.12 23.58 1.38
N PHE A 46 -1.02 22.79 0.78
CA PHE A 46 -2.34 23.25 0.34
C PHE A 46 -3.50 22.64 1.11
N LEU A 47 -3.23 21.79 2.12
CA LEU A 47 -4.28 21.29 3.00
C LEU A 47 -4.89 22.47 3.77
N ARG A 48 -6.22 22.54 3.78
CA ARG A 48 -6.99 23.49 4.58
C ARG A 48 -7.68 22.66 5.67
N ASP A 49 -7.67 23.16 6.90
CA ASP A 49 -8.38 22.57 8.04
C ASP A 49 -9.87 22.35 7.74
#